data_AF-A0A936PQK6-F1
#
_entry.id   AF-A0A936PQK6-F1
#
_cell.length_a   1.000
_cell.length_b   1.000
_cell.length_c   1.000
_cell.angle_alpha   90.00
_cell.angle_beta   90.00
_cell.angle_gamma   90.00
#
_symmetry.space_group_name_H-M   'P 1'
#
loop_
_entity.id
_entity.type
_entity.pdbx_description
1 polymer ?
#
loop_
_entity_poly.entity_id
_entity_poly.type
_entity_poly.pdbx_seq_one_letter_code
_entity_poly.pdbx_strand_id
1 'polypeptide(L)'
;MSSDPHLHLDLSLTEEDGMSFSGLNFSEGDLNSLLSGLGTDDAEPYEGELEASEELHALARTLSGQYVDVVGAFVRQVFSSRPGRAQPGNQVLGALDALLRLSRETGDLPLQAALSTVHDVIKSGVPEHRRDFNRFLTQLRDGVLLFADLLREEDAERLKGLILYQDRSLPLLEELANLKGIGPKRLERLYCAGLFTIEAVAEADPADVAEVTGLPRKLAEQVVDSTREFAERQRRSCVVELHQRVQEFHAVLPRLNPANEDDRRMLDLARQTLAELQSALSQIEQATTR
;
A
#
# COMPACT_ATOMS: atom_id res chain seq x y z
N MET A 1 -46.39 -2.11 37.63
CA MET A 1 -44.93 -2.27 37.85
C MET A 1 -44.60 -3.66 37.33
N SER A 2 -43.76 -3.92 36.34
CA SER A 2 -42.95 -3.10 35.46
C SER A 2 -42.90 -3.88 34.15
N SER A 3 -43.05 -3.20 33.03
CA SER A 3 -42.89 -3.75 31.68
C SER A 3 -41.39 -3.81 31.37
N ASP A 4 -40.88 -4.94 30.86
CA ASP A 4 -39.58 -4.99 30.18
C ASP A 4 -39.80 -5.47 28.74
N PRO A 5 -39.46 -4.66 27.71
CA PRO A 5 -39.58 -5.05 26.33
C PRO A 5 -38.29 -5.73 25.84
N HIS A 6 -38.44 -6.90 25.21
CA HIS A 6 -37.39 -7.56 24.45
C HIS A 6 -37.00 -6.70 23.24
N LEU A 7 -35.78 -6.14 23.26
CA LEU A 7 -35.14 -5.53 22.10
C LEU A 7 -34.58 -6.65 21.20
N HIS A 8 -35.33 -6.95 20.14
CA HIS A 8 -34.82 -7.67 18.97
C HIS A 8 -34.06 -6.65 18.10
N LEU A 9 -32.73 -6.71 18.09
CA LEU A 9 -31.91 -5.98 17.12
C LEU A 9 -31.82 -6.82 15.86
N ASP A 10 -32.67 -6.48 14.89
CA ASP A 10 -32.56 -6.94 13.52
C ASP A 10 -31.49 -6.09 12.80
N LEU A 11 -30.32 -6.68 12.57
CA LEU A 11 -29.22 -6.05 11.84
C LEU A 11 -29.29 -6.50 10.37
N SER A 12 -30.24 -5.94 9.63
CA SER A 12 -30.18 -5.94 8.17
C SER A 12 -29.16 -4.88 7.72
N LEU A 13 -27.91 -5.31 7.56
CA LEU A 13 -26.90 -4.56 6.82
C LEU A 13 -27.29 -4.61 5.34
N THR A 14 -27.91 -3.55 4.84
CA THR A 14 -28.06 -3.33 3.40
C THR A 14 -26.69 -2.98 2.83
N GLU A 15 -26.06 -3.96 2.17
CA GLU A 15 -25.02 -3.75 1.18
C GLU A 15 -25.68 -3.06 -0.03
N GLU A 16 -25.46 -1.76 -0.24
CA GLU A 16 -25.57 -1.07 -1.54
C GLU A 16 -25.38 0.45 -1.34
N ASP A 17 -24.14 0.89 -1.15
CA ASP A 17 -23.74 2.28 -1.46
C ASP A 17 -22.53 2.22 -2.38
N GLY A 18 -22.79 1.79 -3.61
CA GLY A 18 -21.86 1.99 -4.71
C GLY A 18 -21.82 3.48 -5.03
N MET A 19 -20.76 4.17 -4.59
CA MET A 19 -20.48 5.54 -5.03
C MET A 19 -20.29 5.55 -6.55
N SER A 20 -21.33 5.95 -7.28
CA SER A 20 -21.29 6.19 -8.72
C SER A 20 -20.59 7.51 -8.99
N PHE A 21 -19.32 7.45 -9.40
CA PHE A 21 -18.58 8.58 -9.95
C PHE A 21 -19.10 8.86 -11.38
N SER A 22 -20.12 9.70 -11.49
CA SER A 22 -20.81 10.02 -12.76
C SER A 22 -20.32 11.34 -13.41
N GLY A 23 -19.14 11.83 -13.03
CA GLY A 23 -18.66 13.17 -13.37
C GLY A 23 -17.81 13.31 -14.64
N LEU A 24 -17.31 12.22 -15.25
CA LEU A 24 -16.35 12.30 -16.36
C LEU A 24 -16.68 11.28 -17.47
N ASN A 25 -17.70 11.59 -18.29
CA ASN A 25 -17.95 10.84 -19.52
C ASN A 25 -17.06 11.39 -20.65
N PHE A 26 -15.78 11.03 -20.65
CA PHE A 26 -14.98 11.12 -21.87
C PHE A 26 -15.33 9.93 -22.77
N SER A 27 -15.84 10.19 -23.97
CA SER A 27 -16.08 9.10 -24.92
C SER A 27 -14.75 8.72 -25.58
N GLU A 28 -14.54 7.43 -25.82
CA GLU A 28 -13.36 6.90 -26.53
C GLU A 28 -13.17 7.53 -27.93
N GLY A 29 -14.24 8.11 -28.50
CA GLY A 29 -14.22 8.84 -29.76
C GLY A 29 -13.57 10.22 -29.70
N ASP A 30 -13.63 10.91 -28.55
CA ASP A 30 -13.11 12.28 -28.42
C ASP A 30 -11.57 12.30 -28.46
N LEU A 31 -10.93 11.26 -27.91
CA LEU A 31 -9.47 11.09 -27.95
C LEU A 31 -8.96 10.72 -29.35
N ASN A 32 -9.61 9.79 -30.05
CA ASN A 32 -9.18 9.39 -31.40
C ASN A 32 -9.30 10.55 -32.42
N SER A 33 -10.27 11.46 -32.23
CA SER A 33 -10.44 12.68 -33.03
C SER A 33 -9.25 13.64 -32.88
N LEU A 34 -8.75 13.82 -31.65
CA LEU A 34 -7.59 14.69 -31.38
C LEU A 34 -6.29 14.13 -31.96
N LEU A 35 -6.14 12.80 -31.97
CA LEU A 35 -4.89 12.14 -32.36
C LEU A 35 -4.75 11.92 -33.87
N SER A 36 -5.86 11.84 -34.61
CA SER A 36 -5.85 11.57 -36.06
C SER A 36 -5.40 12.76 -36.92
N GLY A 37 -5.19 13.94 -36.33
CA GLY A 37 -4.66 15.12 -37.00
C GLY A 37 -3.13 15.21 -37.09
N LEU A 38 -2.39 14.29 -36.45
CA LEU A 38 -0.92 14.42 -36.26
C LEU A 38 -0.05 13.58 -37.21
N GLY A 39 -0.63 12.87 -38.18
CA GLY A 39 0.13 12.01 -39.10
C GLY A 39 0.04 12.44 -40.56
N THR A 40 1.07 13.13 -41.08
CA THR A 40 1.33 13.21 -42.53
C THR A 40 2.81 12.98 -42.82
N ASP A 41 3.06 12.08 -43.76
CA ASP A 41 4.21 11.17 -43.84
C ASP A 41 5.37 11.65 -44.75
N ASP A 42 5.47 12.94 -45.09
CA ASP A 42 6.43 13.42 -46.11
C ASP A 42 7.14 14.75 -45.77
N ALA A 43 7.33 15.08 -44.49
CA ALA A 43 8.03 16.30 -44.09
C ALA A 43 9.53 16.05 -43.82
N GLU A 44 10.40 16.81 -44.48
CA GLU A 44 11.84 16.84 -44.15
C GLU A 44 12.05 17.22 -42.67
N PRO A 45 13.09 16.66 -42.01
CA PRO A 45 13.31 16.82 -40.57
C PRO A 45 13.54 18.30 -40.25
N TYR A 46 12.49 18.94 -39.73
CA TYR A 46 12.50 20.31 -39.28
C TYR A 46 13.22 20.35 -37.92
N GLU A 47 14.15 21.29 -37.71
CA GLU A 47 14.82 21.51 -36.41
C GLU A 47 13.84 21.88 -35.26
N GLY A 48 12.53 21.98 -35.53
CA GLY A 48 11.46 22.13 -34.55
C GLY A 48 10.84 20.83 -34.01
N GLU A 49 11.28 19.63 -34.45
CA GLU A 49 10.72 18.34 -33.97
C GLU A 49 10.95 18.08 -32.48
N LEU A 50 12.02 18.65 -31.89
CA LEU A 50 12.32 18.47 -30.47
C LEU A 50 11.34 19.25 -29.56
N GLU A 51 10.91 20.45 -29.98
CA GLU A 51 9.93 21.25 -29.22
C GLU A 51 8.54 20.60 -29.24
N ALA A 52 8.14 20.01 -30.36
CA ALA A 52 6.87 19.28 -30.49
C ALA A 52 6.78 18.07 -29.54
N SER A 53 7.91 17.38 -29.29
CA SER A 53 7.94 16.23 -28.38
C SER A 53 7.75 16.63 -26.92
N GLU A 54 8.32 17.76 -26.48
CA GLU A 54 8.15 18.25 -25.10
C GLU A 54 6.72 18.69 -24.81
N GLU A 55 6.07 19.39 -25.75
CA GLU A 55 4.67 19.80 -25.62
C GLU A 55 3.73 18.59 -25.55
N LEU A 56 3.98 17.57 -26.37
CA LEU A 56 3.22 16.32 -26.36
C LEU A 56 3.40 15.56 -25.03
N HIS A 57 4.61 15.48 -24.48
CA HIS A 57 4.85 14.90 -23.16
C HIS A 57 4.13 15.69 -22.05
N ALA A 58 4.18 17.02 -22.10
CA ALA A 58 3.50 17.88 -21.13
C ALA A 58 1.98 17.70 -21.19
N LEU A 59 1.41 17.57 -22.39
CA LEU A 59 0.00 17.25 -22.59
C LEU A 59 -0.35 15.85 -22.05
N ALA A 60 0.46 14.83 -22.35
CA ALA A 60 0.26 13.48 -21.86
C ALA A 60 0.25 13.41 -20.33
N ARG A 61 1.16 14.12 -19.66
CA ARG A 61 1.21 14.21 -18.19
C ARG A 61 0.04 14.99 -17.62
N THR A 62 -0.41 16.05 -18.30
CA THR A 62 -1.61 16.81 -17.90
C THR A 62 -2.88 15.95 -18.00
N LEU A 63 -3.03 15.18 -19.09
CA LEU A 63 -4.15 14.24 -19.24
C LEU A 63 -4.06 13.11 -18.21
N SER A 64 -2.87 12.60 -17.92
CA SER A 64 -2.62 11.61 -16.87
C SER A 64 -3.05 12.11 -15.49
N GLY A 65 -2.85 13.40 -15.19
CA GLY A 65 -3.34 14.08 -13.99
C GLY A 65 -4.86 13.96 -13.80
N GLN A 66 -5.65 13.94 -14.87
CA GLN A 66 -7.12 13.81 -14.79
C GLN A 66 -7.57 12.44 -14.26
N TYR A 67 -6.74 11.41 -14.41
CA TYR A 67 -7.03 10.05 -13.96
C TYR A 67 -6.50 9.73 -12.56
N VAL A 68 -5.81 10.68 -11.91
CA VAL A 68 -5.29 10.54 -10.54
C VAL A 68 -6.36 10.10 -9.56
N ASP A 69 -7.57 10.67 -9.66
CA ASP A 69 -8.65 10.33 -8.73
C ASP A 69 -9.14 8.89 -8.92
N VAL A 70 -9.15 8.38 -10.16
CA VAL A 70 -9.56 7.01 -10.47
C VAL A 70 -8.55 6.01 -9.92
N VAL A 71 -7.25 6.25 -10.19
CA VAL A 71 -6.16 5.41 -9.68
C VAL A 71 -6.11 5.49 -8.15
N GLY A 72 -6.15 6.70 -7.59
CA GLY A 72 -6.12 6.92 -6.15
C GLY A 72 -7.31 6.32 -5.41
N ALA A 73 -8.53 6.38 -5.97
CA ALA A 73 -9.72 5.75 -5.39
C ALA A 73 -9.57 4.23 -5.31
N PHE A 74 -9.07 3.60 -6.38
CA PHE A 74 -8.80 2.16 -6.39
C PHE A 74 -7.72 1.77 -5.39
N VAL A 75 -6.60 2.50 -5.36
CA VAL A 75 -5.54 2.25 -4.40
C VAL A 75 -6.10 2.37 -2.97
N ARG A 76 -6.89 3.40 -2.67
CA ARG A 76 -7.55 3.53 -1.35
C ARG A 76 -8.46 2.35 -1.04
N GLN A 77 -9.24 1.88 -2.00
CA GLN A 77 -10.10 0.70 -1.83
C GLN A 77 -9.27 -0.55 -1.51
N VAL A 78 -8.21 -0.79 -2.28
CA VAL A 78 -7.30 -1.93 -2.08
C VAL A 78 -6.63 -1.89 -0.70
N PHE A 79 -6.08 -0.75 -0.31
CA PHE A 79 -5.37 -0.60 0.96
C PHE A 79 -6.30 -0.71 2.19
N SER A 80 -7.58 -0.38 2.02
CA SER A 80 -8.59 -0.51 3.07
C SER A 80 -9.30 -1.87 3.09
N SER A 81 -9.13 -2.70 2.06
CA SER A 81 -9.84 -3.98 1.90
C SER A 81 -9.08 -5.16 2.52
N ARG A 82 -9.84 -6.19 2.91
CA ARG A 82 -9.27 -7.52 3.23
C ARG A 82 -8.74 -8.19 1.94
N PRO A 83 -7.74 -9.09 2.04
CA PRO A 83 -7.28 -9.89 0.91
C PRO A 83 -8.47 -10.52 0.15
N GLY A 84 -8.43 -10.46 -1.19
CA GLY A 84 -9.46 -10.99 -2.08
C GLY A 84 -10.78 -10.21 -2.19
N ARG A 85 -11.00 -9.12 -1.43
CA ARG A 85 -12.25 -8.33 -1.52
C ARG A 85 -12.23 -7.18 -2.52
N ALA A 86 -11.06 -6.58 -2.77
CA ALA A 86 -10.96 -5.54 -3.77
C ALA A 86 -10.88 -6.20 -5.15
N GLN A 87 -11.86 -5.94 -6.02
CA GLN A 87 -11.74 -6.26 -7.43
C GLN A 87 -11.33 -4.99 -8.17
N PRO A 88 -10.34 -5.07 -9.07
CA PRO A 88 -10.10 -3.97 -10.00
C PRO A 88 -11.36 -3.78 -10.83
N GLY A 89 -12.04 -2.64 -10.64
CA GLY A 89 -13.12 -2.26 -11.52
C GLY A 89 -12.56 -2.09 -12.94
N ASN A 90 -13.32 -2.52 -13.95
CA ASN A 90 -12.97 -2.33 -15.37
C ASN A 90 -12.60 -0.87 -15.71
N GLN A 91 -13.09 0.09 -14.92
CA GLN A 91 -12.80 1.52 -15.05
C GLN A 91 -11.32 1.85 -14.82
N VAL A 92 -10.66 1.23 -13.83
CA VAL A 92 -9.25 1.54 -13.48
C VAL A 92 -8.31 0.96 -14.52
N LEU A 93 -8.56 -0.28 -14.95
CA LEU A 93 -7.79 -0.90 -16.02
C LEU A 93 -7.98 -0.16 -17.34
N GLY A 94 -9.23 0.21 -17.68
CA GLY A 94 -9.51 1.00 -18.88
C GLY A 94 -8.83 2.38 -18.87
N ALA A 95 -8.79 3.05 -17.70
CA ALA A 95 -8.03 4.29 -17.54
C ALA A 95 -6.53 4.08 -17.77
N LEU A 96 -5.94 3.05 -17.17
CA LEU A 96 -4.51 2.74 -17.33
C LEU A 96 -4.16 2.33 -18.76
N ASP A 97 -5.01 1.58 -19.45
CA ASP A 97 -4.84 1.22 -20.86
C ASP A 97 -4.85 2.47 -21.75
N ALA A 98 -5.78 3.41 -21.50
CA ALA A 98 -5.84 4.68 -22.22
C ALA A 98 -4.57 5.52 -22.01
N LEU A 99 -4.07 5.61 -20.77
CA LEU A 99 -2.82 6.33 -20.46
C LEU A 99 -1.59 5.64 -21.06
N LEU A 100 -1.53 4.31 -21.02
CA LEU A 100 -0.45 3.55 -21.66
C LEU A 100 -0.41 3.80 -23.16
N ARG A 101 -1.58 3.80 -23.82
CA ARG A 101 -1.68 4.14 -25.23
C ARG A 101 -1.18 5.56 -25.51
N LEU A 102 -1.64 6.53 -24.73
CA LEU A 102 -1.20 7.93 -24.84
C LEU A 102 0.32 8.07 -24.67
N SER A 103 0.93 7.39 -23.68
CA SER A 103 2.38 7.42 -23.46
C SER A 103 3.17 6.83 -24.63
N ARG A 104 2.65 5.79 -25.29
CA ARG A 104 3.28 5.17 -26.47
C ARG A 104 3.20 6.06 -27.70
N GLU A 105 2.04 6.68 -27.92
CA GLU A 105 1.81 7.59 -29.04
C GLU A 105 2.63 8.88 -28.90
N THR A 106 2.89 9.33 -27.66
CA THR A 106 3.72 10.51 -27.39
C THR A 106 5.21 10.21 -27.24
N GLY A 107 5.60 8.95 -27.05
CA GLY A 107 7.00 8.56 -26.85
C GLY A 107 7.54 8.79 -25.43
N ASP A 108 6.68 9.06 -24.44
CA ASP A 108 7.08 9.26 -23.03
C ASP A 108 7.40 7.89 -22.37
N LEU A 109 8.60 7.38 -22.65
CA LEU A 109 9.09 6.09 -22.12
C LEU A 109 9.06 6.00 -20.59
N PRO A 110 9.47 7.04 -19.82
CA PRO A 110 9.32 7.03 -18.37
C PRO A 110 7.88 6.82 -17.91
N LEU A 111 6.93 7.58 -18.49
CA LEU A 111 5.51 7.47 -18.15
C LEU A 111 4.97 6.09 -18.50
N GLN A 112 5.33 5.57 -19.68
CA GLN A 112 4.96 4.23 -20.10
C GLN A 112 5.44 3.16 -19.12
N ALA A 113 6.70 3.24 -18.67
CA ALA A 113 7.27 2.26 -17.74
C ALA A 113 6.58 2.28 -16.37
N ALA A 114 6.30 3.47 -15.82
CA ALA A 114 5.59 3.62 -14.56
C ALA A 114 4.15 3.09 -14.66
N LEU A 115 3.42 3.47 -15.71
CA LEU A 115 2.05 3.00 -15.94
C LEU A 115 1.99 1.49 -16.16
N SER A 116 2.95 0.90 -16.89
CA SER A 116 2.99 -0.55 -17.10
C SER A 116 3.17 -1.29 -15.78
N THR A 117 4.02 -0.76 -14.89
CA THR A 117 4.23 -1.35 -13.56
C THR A 117 2.93 -1.35 -12.76
N VAL A 118 2.22 -0.22 -12.70
CA VAL A 118 0.92 -0.12 -12.00
C VAL A 118 -0.12 -1.05 -12.65
N HIS A 119 -0.22 -1.00 -13.96
CA HIS A 119 -1.18 -1.80 -14.72
C HIS A 119 -0.95 -3.31 -14.51
N ASP A 120 0.28 -3.79 -14.60
CA ASP A 120 0.59 -5.22 -14.47
C ASP A 120 0.32 -5.74 -13.06
N VAL A 121 0.62 -4.92 -12.04
CA VAL A 121 0.26 -5.24 -10.66
C VAL A 121 -1.25 -5.35 -10.52
N ILE A 122 -2.01 -4.35 -10.97
CA ILE A 122 -3.49 -4.36 -10.85
C ILE A 122 -4.11 -5.51 -11.64
N LYS A 123 -3.61 -5.77 -12.85
CA LYS A 123 -4.08 -6.84 -13.73
C LYS A 123 -3.78 -8.24 -13.18
N SER A 124 -2.72 -8.40 -12.39
CA SER A 124 -2.43 -9.66 -11.71
C SER A 124 -3.52 -10.08 -10.70
N GLY A 125 -4.41 -9.14 -10.35
CA GLY A 125 -5.52 -9.35 -9.44
C GLY A 125 -5.08 -9.24 -7.98
N VAL A 126 -6.03 -8.94 -7.11
CA VAL A 126 -5.77 -8.82 -5.67
C VAL A 126 -5.64 -10.23 -5.09
N PRO A 127 -4.48 -10.62 -4.52
CA PRO A 127 -4.28 -11.98 -4.00
C PRO A 127 -5.20 -12.29 -2.82
N GLU A 128 -5.67 -13.55 -2.74
CA GLU A 128 -6.43 -14.04 -1.59
C GLU A 128 -5.54 -14.33 -0.37
N HIS A 129 -4.30 -14.75 -0.61
CA HIS A 129 -3.36 -15.09 0.46
C HIS A 129 -2.65 -13.85 1.00
N ARG A 130 -2.59 -13.74 2.34
CA ARG A 130 -2.03 -12.58 3.04
C ARG A 130 -0.57 -12.27 2.69
N ARG A 131 0.26 -13.30 2.47
CA ARG A 131 1.69 -13.13 2.12
C ARG A 131 1.84 -12.47 0.76
N ASP A 132 1.07 -12.94 -0.23
CA ASP A 132 1.10 -12.41 -1.59
C ASP A 132 0.43 -11.05 -1.66
N PHE A 133 -0.61 -10.82 -0.84
CA PHE A 133 -1.27 -9.52 -0.70
C PHE A 133 -0.30 -8.42 -0.23
N ASN A 134 0.55 -8.68 0.75
CA ASN A 134 1.54 -7.69 1.20
C ASN A 134 2.56 -7.34 0.11
N ARG A 135 3.01 -8.34 -0.66
CA ARG A 135 3.89 -8.12 -1.82
C ARG A 135 3.19 -7.27 -2.87
N PHE A 136 1.94 -7.60 -3.17
CA PHE A 136 1.08 -6.86 -4.09
C PHE A 136 0.91 -5.39 -3.64
N LEU A 137 0.61 -5.13 -2.36
CA LEU A 137 0.49 -3.78 -1.82
C LEU A 137 1.80 -2.99 -1.97
N THR A 138 2.94 -3.63 -1.71
CA THR A 138 4.25 -3.00 -1.87
C THR A 138 4.49 -2.61 -3.34
N GLN A 139 4.27 -3.54 -4.27
CA GLN A 139 4.43 -3.30 -5.69
C GLN A 139 3.46 -2.23 -6.22
N LEU A 140 2.20 -2.25 -5.75
CA LEU A 140 1.19 -1.27 -6.12
C LEU A 140 1.58 0.12 -5.62
N ARG A 141 1.98 0.23 -4.34
CA ARG A 141 2.47 1.49 -3.77
C ARG A 141 3.63 2.04 -4.57
N ASP A 142 4.67 1.24 -4.75
CA ASP A 142 5.93 1.68 -5.37
C ASP A 142 5.68 2.08 -6.83
N GLY A 143 4.86 1.31 -7.56
CA GLY A 143 4.45 1.65 -8.92
C GLY A 143 3.66 2.96 -8.99
N VAL A 144 2.73 3.20 -8.07
CA VAL A 144 1.92 4.42 -8.09
C VAL A 144 2.73 5.64 -7.63
N LEU A 145 3.71 5.49 -6.74
CA LEU A 145 4.65 6.56 -6.41
C LEU A 145 5.54 6.93 -7.60
N LEU A 146 6.06 5.94 -8.33
CA LEU A 146 6.79 6.16 -9.59
C LEU A 146 5.93 6.90 -10.61
N PHE A 147 4.65 6.55 -10.72
CA PHE A 147 3.71 7.26 -11.57
C PHE A 147 3.49 8.70 -11.10
N ALA A 148 3.29 8.92 -9.80
CA ALA A 148 3.08 10.25 -9.23
C ALA A 148 4.27 11.19 -9.51
N ASP A 149 5.51 10.70 -9.45
CA ASP A 149 6.71 11.52 -9.70
C ASP A 149 6.83 12.02 -11.15
N LEU A 150 6.05 11.47 -12.09
CA LEU A 150 6.01 11.88 -13.49
C LEU A 150 4.86 12.85 -13.79
N LEU A 151 3.98 13.10 -12.83
CA LEU A 151 2.87 14.02 -12.97
C LEU A 151 3.30 15.46 -12.68
N ARG A 152 2.40 16.40 -12.95
CA ARG A 152 2.53 17.79 -12.48
C ARG A 152 2.49 17.80 -10.95
N GLU A 153 3.19 18.74 -10.33
CA GLU A 153 3.33 18.84 -8.86
C GLU A 153 1.98 18.74 -8.13
N GLU A 154 0.96 19.47 -8.57
CA GLU A 154 -0.38 19.45 -7.96
C GLU A 154 -1.04 18.07 -8.00
N ASP A 155 -0.92 17.36 -9.13
CA ASP A 155 -1.47 16.02 -9.34
C ASP A 155 -0.68 14.95 -8.60
N ALA A 156 0.65 15.10 -8.56
CA ALA A 156 1.57 14.24 -7.83
C ALA A 156 1.25 14.28 -6.32
N GLU A 157 1.15 15.48 -5.75
CA GLU A 157 0.80 15.69 -4.34
C GLU A 157 -0.59 15.16 -4.02
N ARG A 158 -1.56 15.36 -4.93
CA ARG A 158 -2.90 14.80 -4.78
C ARG A 158 -2.89 13.27 -4.77
N LEU A 159 -2.20 12.64 -5.72
CA LEU A 159 -2.09 11.18 -5.81
C LEU A 159 -1.37 10.61 -4.59
N LYS A 160 -0.23 11.21 -4.21
CA LYS A 160 0.51 10.87 -2.99
C LYS A 160 -0.40 11.00 -1.77
N GLY A 161 -1.09 12.12 -1.57
CA GLY A 161 -2.02 12.30 -0.45
C GLY A 161 -3.09 11.20 -0.35
N LEU A 162 -3.61 10.71 -1.49
CA LEU A 162 -4.60 9.61 -1.52
C LEU A 162 -4.02 8.26 -1.09
N ILE A 163 -2.74 8.01 -1.34
CA ILE A 163 -2.06 6.74 -1.04
C ILE A 163 -1.44 6.77 0.35
N LEU A 164 -0.91 7.93 0.73
CA LEU A 164 -0.08 8.11 1.92
C LEU A 164 -0.91 8.33 3.19
N TYR A 165 -2.17 8.76 3.08
CA TYR A 165 -2.99 9.15 4.23
C TYR A 165 -4.17 8.19 4.48
N GLN A 166 -3.86 6.98 4.98
CA GLN A 166 -4.82 6.19 5.75
C GLN A 166 -4.30 5.98 7.17
N ASP A 167 -4.77 6.89 8.03
CA ASP A 167 -4.58 7.07 9.47
C ASP A 167 -4.95 5.85 10.36
N ARG A 168 -5.11 4.64 9.80
CA ARG A 168 -5.56 3.43 10.53
C ARG A 168 -4.89 2.10 10.17
N SER A 169 -3.98 2.07 9.20
CA SER A 169 -3.30 0.81 8.80
C SER A 169 -1.81 0.79 9.13
N LEU A 170 -1.26 1.90 9.62
CA LEU A 170 0.14 2.03 9.98
C LEU A 170 0.25 2.35 11.48
N PRO A 171 0.29 1.32 12.35
CA PRO A 171 0.26 1.52 13.79
C PRO A 171 1.49 2.30 14.30
N LEU A 172 2.57 2.36 13.51
CA LEU A 172 3.69 3.27 13.75
C LEU A 172 3.29 4.75 13.58
N LEU A 173 2.56 5.10 12.53
CA LEU A 173 2.16 6.50 12.29
C LEU A 173 1.16 6.96 13.35
N GLU A 174 0.26 6.09 13.80
CA GLU A 174 -0.63 6.38 14.93
C GLU A 174 0.17 6.66 16.21
N GLU A 175 1.18 5.82 16.51
CA GLU A 175 2.05 6.03 17.67
C GLU A 175 2.82 7.35 17.57
N LEU A 176 3.38 7.64 16.39
CA LEU A 176 4.12 8.88 16.16
C LEU A 176 3.21 10.11 16.18
N ALA A 177 1.95 10.00 15.73
CA ALA A 177 0.96 11.08 15.81
C ALA A 177 0.65 11.47 17.26
N ASN A 178 0.80 10.56 18.21
CA ASN A 178 0.62 10.83 19.64
C ASN A 178 1.80 11.59 20.27
N LEU A 179 2.95 11.69 19.58
CA LEU A 179 4.09 12.45 20.09
C LEU A 179 3.83 13.95 20.04
N LYS A 180 4.08 14.62 21.18
CA LYS A 180 3.92 16.08 21.29
C LYS A 180 4.81 16.79 20.26
N GLY A 181 4.16 17.42 19.28
CA GLY A 181 4.84 18.17 18.23
C GLY A 181 5.01 17.40 16.93
N ILE A 182 4.56 16.16 16.81
CA ILE A 182 4.41 15.48 15.53
C ILE A 182 2.97 15.68 15.05
N GLY A 183 2.81 16.45 13.97
CA GLY A 183 1.51 16.64 13.32
C GLY A 183 1.53 16.06 11.90
N PRO A 184 0.39 16.13 11.17
CA PRO A 184 0.23 15.60 9.82
C PRO A 184 1.40 15.89 8.87
N LYS A 185 1.79 17.17 8.77
CA LYS A 185 2.89 17.61 7.90
C LYS A 185 4.25 17.03 8.27
N ARG A 186 4.47 16.67 9.55
CA ARG A 186 5.74 16.08 10.01
C ARG A 186 5.76 14.58 9.77
N LEU A 187 4.62 13.90 9.92
CA LEU A 187 4.46 12.50 9.54
C LEU A 187 4.65 12.31 8.03
N GLU A 188 4.07 13.21 7.24
CA GLU A 188 4.26 13.24 5.79
C GLU A 188 5.74 13.40 5.41
N ARG A 189 6.49 14.27 6.09
CA ARG A 189 7.94 14.42 5.84
C ARG A 189 8.75 13.17 6.21
N LEU A 190 8.44 12.53 7.34
CA LEU A 190 9.05 11.24 7.70
C LEU A 190 8.75 10.20 6.62
N TYR A 191 7.51 10.17 6.14
CA TYR A 191 7.10 9.27 5.08
C TYR A 191 7.87 9.52 3.77
N CYS A 192 7.90 10.77 3.29
CA CYS A 192 8.60 11.16 2.06
C CYS A 192 10.12 10.90 2.15
N ALA A 193 10.68 10.92 3.37
CA ALA A 193 12.06 10.53 3.64
C ALA A 193 12.32 9.01 3.60
N GLY A 194 11.30 8.19 3.29
CA GLY A 194 11.39 6.73 3.32
C GLY A 194 11.34 6.13 4.73
N LEU A 195 11.07 6.94 5.75
CA LEU A 195 11.05 6.55 7.17
C LEU A 195 9.64 6.14 7.60
N PHE A 196 9.08 5.13 6.93
CA PHE A 196 7.70 4.67 7.12
C PHE A 196 7.57 3.27 7.75
N THR A 197 8.67 2.55 7.94
CA THR A 197 8.69 1.27 8.66
C THR A 197 9.25 1.42 10.07
N ILE A 198 8.85 0.53 10.98
CA ILE A 198 9.30 0.53 12.36
C ILE A 198 10.81 0.35 12.40
N GLU A 199 11.34 -0.58 11.61
CA GLU A 199 12.75 -0.91 11.53
C GLU A 199 13.55 0.26 10.98
N ALA A 200 13.10 0.88 9.88
CA ALA A 200 13.80 2.01 9.26
C ALA A 200 13.94 3.18 10.23
N VAL A 201 12.89 3.51 10.97
CA VAL A 201 12.92 4.63 11.93
C VAL A 201 13.70 4.25 13.20
N ALA A 202 13.54 3.02 13.71
CA ALA A 202 14.21 2.59 14.94
C ALA A 202 15.73 2.48 14.79
N GLU A 203 16.21 2.10 13.60
CA GLU A 203 17.64 1.92 13.30
C GLU A 203 18.32 3.20 12.78
N ALA A 204 17.54 4.21 12.37
CA ALA A 204 18.09 5.47 11.85
C ALA A 204 18.87 6.26 12.91
N ASP A 205 19.89 7.01 12.47
CA ASP A 205 20.54 8.04 13.28
C ASP A 205 19.60 9.26 13.39
N PRO A 206 19.26 9.73 14.60
CA PRO A 206 18.47 10.94 14.80
C PRO A 206 19.01 12.19 14.06
N ALA A 207 20.32 12.28 13.84
CA ALA A 207 20.93 13.37 13.08
C ALA A 207 20.51 13.33 11.61
N ASP A 208 20.58 12.16 10.99
CA ASP A 208 20.16 11.94 9.59
C ASP A 208 18.66 12.18 9.43
N VAL A 209 17.86 11.69 10.38
CA VAL A 209 16.41 11.94 10.39
C VAL A 209 16.12 13.44 10.44
N ALA A 210 16.81 14.18 11.31
CA ALA A 210 16.63 15.63 11.41
C ALA A 210 17.01 16.37 10.12
N GLU A 211 18.11 15.95 9.47
CA GLU A 211 18.58 16.53 8.22
C GLU A 211 17.59 16.31 7.08
N VAL A 212 17.19 15.05 6.83
CA VAL A 212 16.33 14.69 5.69
C VAL A 212 14.91 15.24 5.87
N THR A 213 14.38 15.24 7.09
CA THR A 213 12.99 15.67 7.34
C THR A 213 12.85 17.15 7.70
N GLY A 214 13.97 17.85 7.95
CA GLY A 214 13.98 19.22 8.48
C GLY A 214 13.34 19.35 9.87
N LEU A 215 13.29 18.25 10.64
CA LEU A 215 12.80 18.28 12.02
C LEU A 215 13.87 18.84 12.97
N PRO A 216 13.49 19.53 14.06
CA PRO A 216 14.44 19.86 15.10
C PRO A 216 15.09 18.58 15.66
N ARG A 217 16.41 18.57 15.83
CA ARG A 217 17.18 17.39 16.29
C ARG A 217 16.58 16.68 17.51
N LYS A 218 16.18 17.46 18.52
CA LYS A 218 15.53 16.93 19.73
C LYS A 218 14.24 16.15 19.44
N LEU A 219 13.47 16.58 18.44
CA LEU A 219 12.24 15.90 18.04
C LEU A 219 12.54 14.64 17.21
N ALA A 220 13.58 14.68 16.36
CA ALA A 220 14.04 13.50 15.65
C ALA A 220 14.53 12.40 16.62
N GLU A 221 15.28 12.77 17.65
CA GLU A 221 15.67 11.87 18.76
C GLU A 221 14.43 11.23 19.41
N GLN A 222 13.42 12.03 19.75
CA GLN A 222 12.16 11.54 20.32
C GLN A 222 11.41 10.57 19.38
N VAL A 223 11.39 10.84 18.08
CA VAL A 223 10.75 9.97 17.09
C VAL A 223 11.45 8.61 17.02
N VAL A 224 12.79 8.61 16.94
CA VAL A 224 13.59 7.38 16.88
C VAL A 224 13.43 6.58 18.17
N ASP A 225 13.56 7.21 19.34
CA ASP A 225 13.43 6.53 20.63
C ASP A 225 12.02 5.97 20.85
N SER A 226 10.98 6.76 20.58
CA SER A 226 9.60 6.29 20.66
C SER A 226 9.33 5.13 19.70
N THR A 227 9.97 5.13 18.52
CA THR A 227 9.82 4.04 17.55
C THR A 227 10.55 2.78 18.02
N ARG A 228 11.72 2.90 18.67
CA ARG A 228 12.40 1.76 19.31
C ARG A 228 11.55 1.13 20.40
N GLU A 229 10.98 1.96 21.29
CA GLU A 229 10.08 1.49 22.34
C GLU A 229 8.83 0.82 21.77
N PHE A 230 8.26 1.39 20.71
CA PHE A 230 7.14 0.79 19.99
C PHE A 230 7.53 -0.55 19.35
N ALA A 231 8.68 -0.63 18.69
CA ALA A 231 9.22 -1.85 18.10
C ALA A 231 9.40 -2.96 19.15
N GLU A 232 9.89 -2.60 20.33
CA GLU A 232 10.04 -3.54 21.45
C GLU A 232 8.69 -4.03 21.97
N ARG A 233 7.70 -3.12 22.13
CA ARG A 233 6.34 -3.50 22.53
C ARG A 233 5.72 -4.45 21.51
N GLN A 234 5.83 -4.16 20.21
CA GLN A 234 5.33 -5.02 19.14
C GLN A 234 6.01 -6.39 19.15
N ARG A 235 7.35 -6.45 19.32
CA ARG A 235 8.09 -7.70 19.45
C ARG A 235 7.60 -8.53 20.64
N ARG A 236 7.43 -7.92 21.82
CA ARG A 236 6.92 -8.62 23.01
C ARG A 236 5.50 -9.15 22.79
N SER A 237 4.60 -8.34 22.23
CA SER A 237 3.23 -8.77 21.92
C SER A 237 3.21 -9.93 20.93
N CYS A 238 4.05 -9.89 19.90
CA CYS A 238 4.17 -10.98 18.92
C CYS A 238 4.67 -12.28 19.57
N VAL A 239 5.65 -12.20 20.47
CA VAL A 239 6.14 -13.37 21.24
C VAL A 239 5.02 -13.97 22.10
N VAL A 240 4.25 -13.13 22.79
CA VAL A 240 3.11 -13.59 23.61
C VAL A 240 2.03 -14.25 22.75
N GLU A 241 1.65 -13.64 21.62
CA GLU A 241 0.68 -14.23 20.69
C GLU A 241 1.17 -15.56 20.10
N LEU A 242 2.45 -15.63 19.74
CA LEU A 242 3.05 -16.86 19.22
C LEU A 242 3.01 -17.96 20.28
N HIS A 243 3.33 -17.63 21.54
CA HIS A 243 3.25 -18.58 22.65
C HIS A 243 1.82 -19.09 22.86
N GLN A 244 0.83 -18.19 22.82
CA GLN A 244 -0.59 -18.54 22.92
C GLN A 244 -1.02 -19.50 21.79
N ARG A 245 -0.66 -19.20 20.54
CA ARG A 245 -0.96 -20.07 19.39
C ARG A 245 -0.28 -21.44 19.49
N VAL A 246 0.94 -21.49 20.00
CA VAL A 246 1.66 -22.74 20.26
C VAL A 246 0.93 -23.59 21.30
N GLN A 247 0.42 -22.98 22.38
CA GLN A 247 -0.37 -23.69 23.40
C GLN A 247 -1.70 -24.21 22.84
N GLU A 248 -2.40 -23.40 22.04
CA GLU A 248 -3.64 -23.80 21.36
C GLU A 248 -3.39 -24.98 20.42
N PHE A 249 -2.31 -24.92 19.64
CA PHE A 249 -1.92 -26.01 18.75
C PHE A 249 -1.59 -27.28 19.55
N HIS A 250 -0.84 -27.17 20.65
CA HIS A 250 -0.55 -28.29 21.54
C HIS A 250 -1.81 -28.93 22.12
N ALA A 251 -2.86 -28.13 22.43
CA ALA A 251 -4.13 -28.64 22.92
C ALA A 251 -4.94 -29.43 21.86
N VAL A 252 -4.67 -29.23 20.57
CA VAL A 252 -5.31 -29.95 19.48
C VAL A 252 -4.62 -31.30 19.21
N LEU A 253 -3.30 -31.41 19.44
CA LEU A 253 -2.54 -32.64 19.14
C LEU A 253 -3.11 -33.93 19.74
N PRO A 254 -3.63 -33.97 21.00
CA PRO A 254 -4.22 -35.20 21.55
C PRO A 254 -5.46 -35.72 20.81
N ARG A 255 -6.06 -34.92 19.92
CA ARG A 255 -7.22 -35.32 19.12
C ARG A 255 -6.84 -36.16 17.90
N LEU A 256 -5.57 -36.16 17.51
CA LEU A 256 -5.07 -36.96 16.41
C LEU A 256 -4.94 -38.42 16.84
N ASN A 257 -5.30 -39.36 15.96
CA ASN A 257 -5.29 -40.78 16.27
C ASN A 257 -3.92 -41.37 15.92
N PRO A 258 -3.07 -41.75 16.90
CA PRO A 258 -1.73 -42.26 16.62
C PRO A 258 -1.73 -43.62 15.89
N ALA A 259 -2.89 -44.32 15.82
CA ALA A 259 -3.03 -45.53 15.03
C ALA A 259 -3.14 -45.27 13.52
N ASN A 260 -3.51 -44.06 13.11
CA ASN A 260 -3.47 -43.63 11.72
C ASN A 260 -2.04 -43.17 11.38
N GLU A 261 -1.48 -43.71 10.29
CA GLU A 261 -0.11 -43.39 9.85
C GLU A 261 0.08 -41.91 9.51
N ASP A 262 -0.93 -41.28 8.89
CA ASP A 262 -0.88 -39.86 8.51
C ASP A 262 -0.91 -38.96 9.76
N ASP A 263 -1.79 -39.27 10.71
CA ASP A 263 -1.87 -38.57 12.00
C ASP A 263 -0.56 -38.71 12.79
N ARG A 264 0.06 -39.89 12.76
CA ARG A 264 1.35 -40.13 13.40
C ARG A 264 2.47 -39.28 12.78
N ARG A 265 2.53 -39.20 11.44
CA ARG A 265 3.50 -38.33 10.73
C ARG A 265 3.27 -36.85 11.07
N MET A 266 2.01 -36.41 11.12
CA MET A 266 1.66 -35.04 11.52
C MET A 266 2.07 -34.75 12.96
N LEU A 267 1.86 -35.69 13.89
CA LEU A 267 2.27 -35.55 15.28
C LEU A 267 3.79 -35.44 15.45
N ASP A 268 4.56 -36.23 14.72
CA ASP A 268 6.02 -36.20 14.78
C ASP A 268 6.57 -34.88 14.22
N LEU A 269 6.05 -34.41 13.09
CA LEU A 269 6.40 -33.10 12.52
C LEU A 269 6.01 -31.96 13.46
N ALA A 270 4.79 -31.98 14.00
CA ALA A 270 4.29 -30.98 14.95
C ALA A 270 5.19 -30.87 16.19
N ARG A 271 5.59 -32.01 16.77
CA ARG A 271 6.50 -32.05 17.92
C ARG A 271 7.86 -31.48 17.59
N GLN A 272 8.41 -31.81 16.43
CA GLN A 272 9.69 -31.25 15.98
C GLN A 272 9.60 -29.72 15.83
N THR A 273 8.61 -29.22 15.09
CA THR A 273 8.43 -27.78 14.86
C THR A 273 8.17 -27.04 16.18
N LEU A 274 7.41 -27.63 17.11
CA LEU A 274 7.19 -27.04 18.42
C LEU A 274 8.47 -26.96 19.26
N ALA A 275 9.31 -28.00 19.24
CA ALA A 275 10.59 -27.98 19.93
C ALA A 275 11.53 -26.90 19.37
N GLU A 276 11.57 -26.75 18.04
CA GLU A 276 12.34 -25.71 17.36
C GLU A 276 11.83 -24.30 17.73
N LEU A 277 10.51 -24.08 17.69
CA LEU A 277 9.90 -22.80 18.08
C LEU A 277 10.14 -22.46 19.56
N GLN A 278 10.01 -23.43 20.47
CA GLN A 278 10.29 -23.22 21.90
C GLN A 278 11.76 -22.86 22.15
N SER A 279 12.68 -23.51 21.44
CA SER A 279 14.11 -23.18 21.48
C SER A 279 14.37 -21.76 21.00
N ALA A 280 13.80 -21.36 19.86
CA ALA A 280 13.94 -20.01 19.31
C ALA A 280 13.35 -18.93 20.24
N LEU A 281 12.17 -19.17 20.81
CA LEU A 281 11.54 -18.27 21.77
C LEU A 281 12.41 -18.07 23.02
N SER A 282 12.97 -19.17 23.56
CA SER A 282 13.87 -19.12 24.71
C SER A 282 15.13 -18.30 24.43
N GLN A 283 15.68 -18.37 23.21
CA GLN A 283 16.83 -17.57 22.80
C GLN A 283 16.48 -16.07 22.72
N ILE A 284 15.30 -15.73 22.21
CA ILE A 284 14.82 -14.34 22.13
C ILE A 284 14.62 -13.75 23.54
N GLU A 285 14.03 -14.51 24.46
CA GLU A 285 13.86 -14.10 25.87
C GLU A 285 15.20 -13.86 26.57
N GLN A 286 16.19 -14.72 26.35
CA GLN A 286 17.54 -14.54 26.89
C GLN A 286 18.25 -13.32 26.30
N ALA A 287 18.05 -13.02 25.01
CA ALA A 287 18.62 -11.85 24.35
C ALA A 287 17.98 -10.54 24.84
N THR A 288 16.70 -10.54 25.21
CA THR A 288 15.99 -9.35 25.69
C THR A 288 16.19 -9.05 27.16
N THR A 289 16.75 -9.98 27.95
CA THR A 289 17.01 -9.81 29.39
C THR A 289 18.42 -9.27 29.68
N ARG A 290 19.28 -9.18 28.65
CA ARG A 290 20.65 -8.65 28.75
C ARG A 290 20.69 -7.18 28.34
#